data_AF-A0A7C4WBG1-F1
#
_entry.id   AF-A0A7C4WBG1-F1
#
_cell.length_a   1.000
_cell.length_b   1.000
_cell.length_c   1.000
_cell.angle_alpha   90.00
_cell.angle_beta   90.00
_cell.angle_gamma   90.00
#
_symmetry.space_group_name_H-M   'P 1'
#
loop_
_entity.id
_entity.type
_entity.pdbx_description
1 polymer ?
#
loop_
_entity_poly.entity_id
_entity_poly.type
_entity_poly.pdbx_seq_one_letter_code
_entity_poly.pdbx_strand_id
1 'polypeptide(L)'
;IYHDGKTIYRGLPNPFVAIRYHSLVIDRESLPDCLEIGAKTEEGEIMGIRHKRFTIEGVQFHPESIMTQGGKILLKNFLEMEEKGYAKAIHHQSGRRNRSQRSRIPRGDGLDHGR
;
A
#
# COMPACT_ATOMS: atom_id res chain seq x y z
N ILE A 1 0.53 3.74 22.35
CA ILE A 1 0.57 4.31 20.98
C ILE A 1 -0.84 4.39 20.44
N TYR A 2 -1.27 5.58 20.01
CA TYR A 2 -2.55 5.82 19.37
C TYR A 2 -2.42 5.71 17.84
N HIS A 3 -3.35 5.05 17.18
CA HIS A 3 -3.31 4.87 15.72
C HIS A 3 -4.65 5.15 15.04
N ASP A 4 -4.62 5.26 13.72
CA ASP A 4 -5.81 5.49 12.88
C ASP A 4 -6.64 4.23 12.58
N GLY A 5 -6.12 3.05 12.92
CA GLY A 5 -6.79 1.75 12.72
C GLY A 5 -6.82 1.29 11.26
N LYS A 6 -6.07 1.97 10.38
CA LYS A 6 -5.97 1.65 8.96
C LYS A 6 -4.76 0.76 8.69
N THR A 7 -4.83 0.04 7.56
CA THR A 7 -3.77 -0.83 7.05
C THR A 7 -3.23 -1.83 8.08
N ILE A 8 -1.98 -1.70 8.52
CA ILE A 8 -1.28 -2.54 9.49
C ILE A 8 -1.87 -2.42 10.90
N TYR A 9 -2.58 -1.33 11.19
CA TYR A 9 -3.20 -1.09 12.51
C TYR A 9 -4.63 -1.65 12.63
N ARG A 10 -5.16 -2.31 11.60
CA ARG A 10 -6.53 -2.83 11.59
C ARG A 10 -6.72 -3.88 12.69
N GLY A 11 -7.73 -3.68 13.53
CA GLY A 11 -8.06 -4.63 14.61
C GLY A 11 -7.06 -4.66 15.77
N LEU A 12 -6.13 -3.69 15.84
CA LEU A 12 -5.31 -3.49 17.02
C LEU A 12 -6.05 -2.70 18.11
N PRO A 13 -5.78 -2.97 19.39
CA PRO A 13 -6.22 -2.13 20.50
C PRO A 13 -5.71 -0.69 20.33
N ASN A 14 -6.53 0.29 20.68
CA ASN A 14 -6.16 1.70 20.60
C ASN A 14 -6.39 2.36 21.97
N PRO A 15 -5.32 2.70 22.73
CA PRO A 15 -3.90 2.58 22.38
C PRO A 15 -3.38 1.13 22.50
N PHE A 16 -2.31 0.80 21.77
CA PHE A 16 -1.54 -0.43 22.00
C PHE A 16 -0.22 -0.13 22.72
N VAL A 17 0.24 -1.11 23.50
CA VAL A 17 1.50 -1.06 24.23
C VAL A 17 2.63 -1.53 23.31
N ALA A 18 3.65 -0.71 23.17
CA ALA A 18 4.88 -1.06 22.47
C ALA A 18 6.08 -0.47 23.19
N ILE A 19 7.22 -1.15 23.09
CA ILE A 19 8.48 -0.67 23.64
C ILE A 19 9.07 0.34 22.65
N ARG A 20 9.50 1.49 23.17
CA ARG A 20 10.21 2.53 22.43
C ARG A 20 11.71 2.42 22.68
N TYR A 21 12.51 2.71 21.66
CA TYR A 21 13.90 3.13 21.86
C TYR A 21 13.98 4.65 21.99
N HIS A 22 15.01 5.13 22.68
CA HIS A 22 15.48 6.50 22.55
C HIS A 22 16.23 6.64 21.22
N SER A 23 15.51 7.00 20.16
CA SER A 23 16.08 7.29 18.84
C SER A 23 15.61 8.65 18.32
N LEU A 24 16.15 9.09 17.18
CA LEU A 24 15.72 10.32 16.52
C LEU A 24 14.23 10.22 16.15
N VAL A 25 13.45 11.21 16.57
CA VAL A 25 12.02 11.32 16.27
C VAL A 25 11.86 12.08 14.96
N ILE A 26 10.92 11.65 14.13
CA ILE A 26 10.55 12.38 12.91
C ILE A 26 9.94 13.72 13.33
N ASP A 27 10.54 14.81 12.89
CA ASP A 27 9.94 16.14 13.05
C ASP A 27 8.73 16.26 12.12
N ARG A 28 7.59 16.59 12.73
CA ARG A 28 6.30 16.73 12.06
C ARG A 28 6.33 17.83 11.00
N GLU A 29 7.11 18.90 11.22
CA GLU A 29 7.22 20.02 10.29
C GLU A 29 8.04 19.66 9.05
N SER A 30 8.95 18.69 9.18
CA SER A 30 9.78 18.19 8.07
C SER A 30 9.14 17.05 7.28
N LEU A 31 7.93 16.60 7.64
CA LEU A 31 7.30 15.44 7.04
C LEU A 31 6.88 15.74 5.59
N PRO A 32 7.43 15.02 4.58
CA PRO A 32 7.05 15.22 3.19
C PRO A 32 5.56 14.96 2.93
N ASP A 33 4.95 15.73 2.03
CA ASP A 33 3.53 15.61 1.67
C ASP A 33 3.11 14.23 1.12
N CYS A 34 4.07 13.43 0.65
CA CYS A 34 3.82 12.07 0.17
C CYS A 34 3.55 11.07 1.30
N LEU A 35 3.85 11.45 2.54
CA LEU A 35 3.62 10.67 3.75
C LEU A 35 2.43 11.22 4.54
N GLU A 36 1.81 10.36 5.32
CA GLU A 36 0.80 10.73 6.29
C GLU A 36 1.03 9.95 7.60
N ILE A 37 0.61 10.52 8.73
CA ILE A 37 0.85 9.94 10.06
C ILE A 37 -0.23 8.89 10.34
N GLY A 38 0.19 7.65 10.57
CA GLY A 38 -0.69 6.53 10.91
C GLY A 38 -0.74 6.22 12.41
N ALA A 39 0.31 6.56 13.16
CA ALA A 39 0.36 6.35 14.61
C ALA A 39 1.19 7.43 15.32
N LYS A 40 0.79 7.75 16.56
CA LYS A 40 1.45 8.74 17.42
C LYS A 40 1.34 8.40 18.91
N THR A 41 2.10 9.07 19.76
CA THR A 41 1.91 9.01 21.22
C THR A 41 0.90 10.04 21.70
N GLU A 42 0.62 10.04 23.00
CA GLU A 42 -0.27 11.04 23.62
C GLU A 42 0.34 12.45 23.50
N GLU A 43 1.66 12.53 23.62
CA GLU A 43 2.46 13.74 23.51
C GLU A 43 2.65 14.19 22.04
N GLY A 44 2.14 13.42 21.08
CA GLY A 44 2.15 13.77 19.66
C GLY A 44 3.37 13.31 18.88
N GLU A 45 4.27 12.53 19.48
CA GLU A 45 5.43 11.96 18.79
C GLU A 45 4.98 10.99 17.70
N ILE A 46 5.59 11.07 16.51
CA ILE A 46 5.23 10.20 15.38
C ILE A 46 5.78 8.80 15.64
N MET A 47 4.88 7.82 15.70
CA MET A 47 5.19 6.40 15.93
C MET A 47 4.97 5.55 14.69
N GLY A 48 4.27 6.08 13.70
CA GLY A 48 4.09 5.41 12.42
C GLY A 48 3.64 6.35 11.32
N ILE A 49 4.12 6.08 10.12
CA ILE A 49 3.86 6.82 8.89
C ILE A 49 3.48 5.86 7.77
N ARG A 50 2.72 6.35 6.80
CA ARG A 50 2.30 5.59 5.62
C ARG A 50 2.46 6.45 4.37
N HIS A 51 2.83 5.83 3.24
CA HIS A 51 2.90 6.54 1.97
C HIS A 51 1.51 6.60 1.32
N LYS A 52 1.08 7.78 0.88
CA LYS A 52 -0.29 7.98 0.34
C LYS A 52 -0.57 7.19 -0.95
N ARG A 53 0.47 6.89 -1.73
CA ARG A 53 0.37 6.23 -3.05
C ARG A 53 0.89 4.81 -3.12
N PHE A 54 1.81 4.44 -2.23
CA PHE A 54 2.54 3.17 -2.31
C PHE A 54 2.22 2.37 -1.05
N THR A 55 2.25 1.05 -1.16
CA THR A 55 2.05 0.14 -0.03
C THR A 55 3.30 0.12 0.85
N ILE A 56 3.64 1.27 1.44
CA ILE A 56 4.82 1.47 2.29
C ILE A 56 4.34 2.02 3.63
N GLU A 57 4.78 1.37 4.69
CA GLU A 57 4.48 1.70 6.08
C GLU A 57 5.80 1.79 6.84
N GLY A 58 5.95 2.80 7.70
CA GLY A 58 7.07 2.96 8.60
C GLY A 58 6.59 2.96 10.05
N VAL A 59 7.32 2.29 10.93
CA VAL A 59 7.03 2.20 12.37
C VAL A 59 8.29 2.53 13.17
N GLN A 60 8.14 3.28 14.26
CA GLN A 60 9.26 3.73 15.10
C GLN A 60 9.46 2.84 16.35
N PHE A 61 8.48 2.00 16.68
CA PHE A 61 8.54 1.10 17.84
C PHE A 61 9.28 -0.21 17.52
N HIS A 62 9.77 -0.87 18.57
CA HIS A 62 10.64 -2.05 18.43
C HIS A 62 9.96 -3.22 17.71
N PRO A 63 10.66 -3.91 16.79
CA PRO A 63 10.16 -5.15 16.19
C PRO A 63 10.04 -6.29 17.20
N GLU A 64 10.67 -6.20 18.38
CA GLU A 64 10.44 -7.16 19.47
C GLU A 64 8.98 -7.15 19.95
N SER A 65 8.28 -6.02 19.79
CA SER A 65 6.84 -5.96 20.00
C SER A 65 6.03 -6.77 18.98
N ILE A 66 6.61 -7.19 17.84
CA ILE A 66 5.96 -8.05 16.83
C ILE A 66 5.62 -9.43 17.43
N MET A 67 6.36 -9.91 18.43
CA MET A 67 6.06 -11.18 19.11
C MET A 67 4.86 -11.09 20.07
N THR A 68 4.45 -9.88 20.45
CA THR A 68 3.23 -9.68 21.26
C THR A 68 1.98 -9.97 20.46
N GLN A 69 0.83 -10.11 21.12
CA GLN A 69 -0.44 -10.35 20.43
C GLN A 69 -0.80 -9.21 19.47
N GLY A 70 -0.52 -7.95 19.84
CA GLY A 70 -0.65 -6.80 18.92
C GLY A 70 0.35 -6.88 17.77
N GLY A 71 1.58 -7.27 18.05
CA GLY A 71 2.61 -7.48 17.05
C GLY A 71 2.24 -8.48 15.94
N LYS A 72 1.67 -9.63 16.34
CA LYS A 72 1.23 -10.67 15.39
C LYS A 72 0.11 -10.18 14.48
N ILE A 73 -0.84 -9.39 15.02
CA ILE A 73 -1.91 -8.76 14.22
C ILE A 73 -1.32 -7.77 13.22
N LEU A 74 -0.35 -6.96 13.66
CA LEU A 74 0.32 -5.99 12.79
C LEU A 74 1.04 -6.68 11.62
N LEU A 75 1.81 -7.73 11.90
CA LEU A 75 2.51 -8.49 10.87
C LEU A 75 1.53 -9.19 9.92
N LYS A 76 0.46 -9.79 10.44
CA LYS A 76 -0.60 -10.39 9.62
C LYS A 76 -1.20 -9.36 8.67
N ASN A 77 -1.56 -8.17 9.19
CA ASN A 77 -2.13 -7.11 8.37
C ASN A 77 -1.16 -6.62 7.28
N PHE A 78 0.14 -6.56 7.58
CA PHE A 78 1.18 -6.21 6.61
C PHE A 78 1.27 -7.25 5.49
N LEU A 79 1.29 -8.54 5.80
CA LEU A 79 1.32 -9.61 4.79
C LEU A 79 0.06 -9.62 3.90
N GLU A 80 -1.11 -9.35 4.49
CA GLU A 80 -2.37 -9.20 3.72
C GLU A 80 -2.38 -7.99 2.78
N MET A 81 -1.52 -6.99 3.00
CA MET A 81 -1.41 -5.83 2.10
C MET A 81 -0.64 -6.16 0.82
N GLU A 82 0.36 -7.04 0.88
CA GLU A 82 1.09 -7.50 -0.30
C GLU A 82 0.20 -8.30 -1.24
N GLU A 83 -0.61 -9.22 -0.70
CA GLU A 83 -1.54 -10.04 -1.50
C GLU A 83 -2.52 -9.17 -2.31
N LYS A 84 -2.99 -8.08 -1.71
CA LYS A 84 -3.85 -7.10 -2.39
C LYS A 84 -3.09 -6.21 -3.38
N GLY A 85 -1.83 -5.89 -3.11
CA GLY A 85 -0.94 -5.16 -4.02
C GLY A 85 -0.69 -5.94 -5.32
N TYR A 86 -0.38 -7.22 -5.21
CA TYR A 86 -0.21 -8.12 -6.37
C TYR A 86 -1.52 -8.29 -7.15
N ALA A 87 -2.66 -8.52 -6.50
CA ALA A 87 -3.95 -8.63 -7.17
C ALA A 87 -4.34 -7.34 -7.93
N LYS A 88 -4.03 -6.16 -7.37
CA LYS A 88 -4.29 -4.86 -8.00
C LYS A 88 -3.39 -4.60 -9.23
N ALA A 89 -2.14 -5.06 -9.20
CA ALA A 89 -1.22 -4.96 -10.33
C ALA A 89 -1.69 -5.80 -11.54
N ILE A 90 -2.24 -6.99 -11.30
CA ILE A 90 -2.75 -7.88 -12.37
C ILE A 90 -4.03 -7.30 -13.01
N HIS A 91 -4.93 -6.70 -12.22
CA HIS A 91 -6.11 -6.02 -12.76
C HIS A 91 -5.77 -4.76 -13.57
N HIS A 92 -4.66 -4.07 -13.28
CA HIS A 92 -4.25 -2.89 -14.05
C HIS A 92 -3.65 -3.23 -15.43
N GLN A 93 -3.08 -4.43 -15.60
CA GLN A 93 -2.54 -4.88 -16.89
C GLN A 93 -3.62 -5.41 -17.86
N SER A 94 -4.77 -5.86 -17.36
CA SER A 94 -5.87 -6.39 -18.18
C SER A 94 -6.74 -5.29 -18.82
N GLY A 95 -6.62 -4.03 -18.39
CA GLY A 95 -7.35 -2.88 -18.96
C GLY A 95 -6.72 -2.20 -20.17
N ARG A 96 -5.53 -2.62 -20.64
CA ARG A 96 -4.79 -1.99 -21.75
C ARG A 96 -4.81 -2.75 -23.08
N ARG A 97 -5.70 -3.72 -23.26
CA ARG A 97 -5.92 -4.41 -24.55
C ARG A 97 -7.36 -4.28 -25.02
N ASN A 98 -7.75 -3.14 -25.58
CA ASN A 98 -8.64 -3.09 -26.76
C ASN A 98 -9.00 -1.65 -27.17
N ARG A 99 -8.25 -1.09 -28.12
CA ARG A 99 -8.74 -0.17 -29.18
C ARG A 99 -7.54 0.32 -29.99
N SER A 100 -7.34 -0.25 -31.18
CA SER A 100 -6.79 0.48 -32.35
C SER A 100 -6.39 -0.38 -33.56
N GLN A 101 -6.70 -1.69 -33.62
CA GLN A 101 -6.51 -2.44 -34.87
C GLN A 101 -7.76 -3.21 -35.30
N ARG A 102 -8.76 -2.45 -35.75
CA ARG A 102 -9.73 -2.92 -36.75
C ARG A 102 -9.96 -1.77 -37.73
N SER A 103 -9.04 -1.62 -38.68
CA SER A 103 -9.34 -0.87 -39.89
C SER A 103 -8.60 -1.45 -41.08
N ARG A 104 -9.39 -1.71 -42.13
CA ARG A 104 -9.02 -1.99 -43.53
C ARG A 104 -8.83 -3.46 -43.91
N ILE A 105 -9.96 -4.11 -44.17
CA ILE A 105 -10.07 -5.05 -45.30
C ILE A 105 -10.27 -4.18 -46.54
N PRO A 106 -9.35 -4.14 -47.53
CA PRO A 106 -9.68 -3.61 -48.84
C PRO A 106 -10.48 -4.67 -49.60
N ARG A 107 -11.67 -4.28 -50.10
CA ARG A 107 -12.34 -5.03 -51.18
C ARG A 107 -11.48 -4.85 -52.42
N GLY A 108 -10.89 -5.94 -52.91
CA GLY A 108 -10.23 -5.99 -54.21
C GLY A 108 -11.23 -6.48 -55.24
N ASP A 109 -11.55 -5.60 -56.18
CA ASP A 109 -12.35 -5.88 -57.37
C ASP A 109 -11.69 -6.94 -58.27
N GLY A 110 -12.53 -7.61 -59.05
CA GLY A 110 -12.25 -8.89 -59.68
C GLY A 110 -11.28 -8.90 -60.85
N LEU A 111 -10.79 -10.11 -61.15
CA LEU A 111 -10.41 -10.56 -62.47
C LEU A 111 -10.78 -12.05 -62.59
N ASP A 112 -11.97 -12.28 -63.14
CA ASP A 112 -12.38 -13.51 -63.80
C ASP A 112 -11.55 -13.65 -65.08
N HIS A 113 -10.71 -14.69 -65.19
CA HIS A 113 -10.23 -15.21 -66.47
C HIS A 113 -10.30 -16.74 -66.42
N GLY A 114 -11.39 -17.28 -66.97
CA GLY A 114 -11.46 -18.67 -67.38
C GLY A 114 -10.56 -18.97 -68.58
N ARG A 115 -9.83 -20.09 -68.49
CA ARG A 115 -9.78 -21.19 -69.46
C ARG A 115 -8.93 -22.33 -68.91
#